data_AF-A0A3B9KRL1-F1
#
_entry.id   AF-A0A3B9KRL1-F1
#
_cell.length_a   1.000
_cell.length_b   1.000
_cell.length_c   1.000
_cell.angle_alpha   90.00
_cell.angle_beta   90.00
_cell.angle_gamma   90.00
#
_symmetry.space_group_name_H-M   'P 1'
#
loop_
_entity.id
_entity.type
_entity.pdbx_description
1 polymer ?
#
loop_
_entity_poly.entity_id
_entity_poly.type
_entity_poly.pdbx_seq_one_letter_code
_entity_poly.pdbx_strand_id
1 'polypeptide(L)'
;THPANDDSTAWDFYPGDTLNVVYAVGCGRWATNELKDSPERRELLRANLDWAQKAYNGEDSNGNGVLDDWEDQDGDGELDRYILPSPPPSPRLHIEVDAGKAVLYWDNSPEDFEDPISRKKDFEGYRIYARRKTSGIDKQWTLLGQIDKINDIGFNSGLDVLRIKDEFGNPSYTIFGPDTFYYKFENTGILNGWPDKNVFSVTSYDTGDPATGLVSLESSTLENRTAVVAGQAPVEPGEEWVTGVYPNPYHAHAAWDGLGVRERMIWFYGLPPKATIRIFTIAGELIKTIDHDADTYNG
;
A
#
# COMPACT_ATOMS: atom_id res chain seq x y z
N THR A 1 9.27 -16.59 42.07
CA THR A 1 9.64 -17.82 41.33
C THR A 1 11.14 -17.80 41.10
N HIS A 2 11.85 -18.88 41.46
CA HIS A 2 13.28 -19.05 41.20
C HIS A 2 13.49 -20.37 40.45
N PRO A 3 14.39 -20.41 39.45
CA PRO A 3 14.72 -21.66 38.81
C PRO A 3 15.43 -22.57 39.83
N ALA A 4 15.02 -23.84 39.87
CA ALA A 4 15.58 -24.86 40.75
C ALA A 4 16.96 -25.35 40.26
N ASN A 5 17.37 -24.93 39.06
CA ASN A 5 18.65 -25.23 38.42
C ASN A 5 19.09 -24.12 37.46
N ASP A 6 20.39 -24.07 37.16
CA ASP A 6 21.00 -23.02 36.33
C ASP A 6 20.48 -23.01 34.88
N ASP A 7 19.96 -24.14 34.38
CA ASP A 7 19.39 -24.25 33.03
C ASP A 7 17.90 -23.88 32.96
N SER A 8 17.29 -23.48 34.08
CA SER A 8 15.89 -23.06 34.19
C SER A 8 14.86 -24.08 33.69
N THR A 9 15.24 -25.37 33.61
CA THR A 9 14.32 -26.45 33.19
C THR A 9 13.38 -26.91 34.31
N ALA A 10 13.68 -26.55 35.56
CA ALA A 10 12.86 -26.84 36.72
C ALA A 10 12.62 -25.55 37.53
N TRP A 11 11.38 -25.35 37.99
CA TRP A 11 10.97 -24.16 38.73
C TRP A 11 10.17 -24.57 39.96
N ASP A 12 10.54 -24.01 41.11
CA ASP A 12 9.79 -24.20 42.35
C ASP A 12 8.72 -23.12 42.49
N PHE A 13 7.46 -23.56 42.65
CA PHE A 13 6.29 -22.70 42.83
C PHE A 13 5.75 -22.84 44.25
N TYR A 14 5.58 -21.70 44.92
CA TYR A 14 4.96 -21.63 46.24
C TYR A 14 3.46 -21.33 46.13
N PRO A 15 2.65 -21.67 47.15
CA PRO A 15 1.24 -21.31 47.18
C PRO A 15 1.04 -19.79 47.04
N GLY A 16 0.38 -19.36 45.96
CA GLY A 16 0.17 -17.95 45.62
C GLY A 16 1.01 -17.45 44.45
N ASP A 17 2.00 -18.21 44.00
CA ASP A 17 2.76 -17.88 42.79
C ASP A 17 1.91 -18.00 41.52
N THR A 18 2.15 -17.10 40.57
CA THR A 18 1.52 -17.10 39.26
C THR A 18 2.56 -17.37 38.17
N LEU A 19 2.23 -18.27 37.24
CA LEU A 19 3.03 -18.56 36.06
C LEU A 19 2.32 -18.03 34.81
N ASN A 20 3.04 -17.27 33.99
CA ASN A 20 2.60 -16.94 32.65
C ASN A 20 3.34 -17.87 31.66
N VAL A 21 2.58 -18.59 30.84
CA VAL A 21 3.14 -19.51 29.83
C VAL A 21 2.75 -19.01 28.46
N VAL A 22 3.75 -18.78 27.63
CA VAL A 22 3.58 -18.36 26.24
C VAL A 22 4.16 -19.47 25.37
N TYR A 23 3.40 -19.90 24.37
CA TYR A 23 3.84 -20.93 23.44
C TYR A 23 3.57 -20.48 22.01
N ALA A 24 4.48 -20.83 21.11
CA ALA A 24 4.31 -20.69 19.68
C ALA A 24 4.27 -22.08 19.03
N VAL A 25 3.45 -22.24 18.01
CA VAL A 25 3.39 -23.47 17.22
C VAL A 25 3.92 -23.14 15.82
N GLY A 26 5.12 -23.62 15.53
CA GLY A 26 5.73 -23.50 14.20
C GLY A 26 5.45 -24.73 13.35
N CYS A 27 5.20 -24.52 12.07
CA CYS A 27 5.26 -25.56 11.04
C CYS A 27 6.35 -25.20 10.03
N GLY A 28 7.03 -26.19 9.47
CA GLY A 28 8.07 -25.98 8.47
C GLY A 28 8.03 -27.09 7.43
N ARG A 29 8.21 -26.74 6.16
CA ARG A 29 8.42 -27.72 5.10
C ARG A 29 9.77 -28.41 5.31
N TRP A 30 9.91 -29.67 4.90
CA TRP A 30 11.24 -30.29 4.92
C TRP A 30 12.17 -29.58 3.94
N ALA A 31 13.34 -29.15 4.43
CA ALA A 31 14.34 -28.44 3.63
C ALA A 31 14.97 -29.35 2.57
N THR A 32 15.08 -30.64 2.88
CA THR A 32 15.66 -31.66 1.99
C THR A 32 14.64 -32.76 1.70
N ASN A 33 14.88 -33.51 0.62
CA ASN A 33 14.09 -34.69 0.25
C ASN A 33 14.50 -35.96 1.01
N GLU A 34 15.41 -35.86 1.98
CA GLU A 34 15.87 -37.01 2.76
C GLU A 34 14.75 -37.54 3.67
N LEU A 35 14.64 -38.87 3.76
CA LEU A 35 13.63 -39.51 4.60
C LEU A 35 14.08 -39.64 6.05
N LYS A 36 15.39 -39.57 6.31
CA LYS A 36 15.94 -39.58 7.66
C LYS A 36 15.80 -38.19 8.28
N ASP A 37 15.58 -38.16 9.57
CA ASP A 37 15.50 -36.94 10.33
C ASP A 37 16.90 -36.42 10.69
N SER A 38 17.17 -35.14 10.40
CA SER A 38 18.48 -34.49 10.61
C SER A 38 18.31 -32.99 10.95
N PRO A 39 19.33 -32.33 11.52
CA PRO A 39 19.31 -30.88 11.73
C PRO A 39 19.05 -30.09 10.45
N GLU A 40 19.70 -30.48 9.36
CA GLU A 40 19.59 -29.85 8.03
C GLU A 40 18.18 -30.02 7.48
N ARG A 41 17.57 -31.21 7.64
CA ARG A 41 16.19 -31.43 7.20
C ARG A 41 15.18 -30.56 7.97
N ARG A 42 15.45 -30.27 9.25
CA ARG A 42 14.64 -29.44 10.13
C ARG A 42 14.93 -27.94 10.02
N GLU A 43 15.83 -27.52 9.15
CA GLU A 43 16.29 -26.13 9.05
C GLU A 43 15.13 -25.12 8.96
N LEU A 44 14.19 -25.31 8.03
CA LEU A 44 13.02 -24.43 7.88
C LEU A 44 12.09 -24.43 9.10
N LEU A 45 11.93 -25.56 9.79
CA LEU A 45 11.14 -25.62 11.03
C LEU A 45 11.82 -24.82 12.14
N ARG A 46 13.14 -24.95 12.30
CA ARG A 46 13.91 -24.21 13.30
C ARG A 46 13.89 -22.72 13.00
N ALA A 47 14.03 -22.33 11.74
CA ALA A 47 13.93 -20.95 11.31
C ALA A 47 12.56 -20.33 11.66
N ASN A 48 11.47 -21.03 11.39
CA ASN A 48 10.13 -20.54 11.73
C ASN A 48 9.91 -20.41 13.25
N LEU A 49 10.48 -21.32 14.04
CA LEU A 49 10.46 -21.21 15.50
C LEU A 49 11.36 -20.09 16.02
N ASP A 50 12.49 -19.84 15.37
CA ASP A 50 13.40 -18.72 15.69
C ASP A 50 12.71 -17.37 15.46
N TRP A 51 11.96 -17.23 14.37
CA TRP A 51 11.11 -16.05 14.14
C TRP A 51 10.06 -15.85 15.23
N ALA A 52 9.40 -16.92 15.67
CA ALA A 52 8.44 -16.83 16.77
C ALA A 52 9.10 -16.42 18.09
N GLN A 53 10.32 -16.90 18.35
CA GLN A 53 11.09 -16.51 19.52
C GLN A 53 11.53 -15.04 19.44
N LYS A 54 12.01 -14.58 18.28
CA LYS A 54 12.35 -13.16 18.04
C LYS A 54 11.16 -12.26 18.25
N ALA A 55 9.98 -12.65 17.75
CA ALA A 55 8.77 -11.89 17.96
C ALA A 55 8.40 -11.79 19.45
N TYR A 56 8.48 -12.91 20.19
CA TYR A 56 8.25 -12.91 21.64
C TYR A 56 9.26 -12.05 22.40
N ASN A 57 10.54 -12.14 22.04
CA ASN A 57 11.60 -11.35 22.64
C ASN A 57 11.37 -9.85 22.41
N GLY A 58 10.90 -9.46 21.23
CA GLY A 58 10.70 -8.06 20.87
C GLY A 58 12.01 -7.31 20.93
N GLU A 59 12.11 -6.33 21.82
CA GLU A 59 13.32 -5.53 22.02
C GLU A 59 14.46 -6.29 22.71
N ASP A 60 14.13 -7.34 23.48
CA ASP A 60 15.03 -8.24 24.23
C ASP A 60 15.90 -9.08 23.29
N SER A 61 16.76 -8.41 22.54
CA SER A 61 17.51 -8.96 21.42
C SER A 61 18.51 -10.03 21.89
N ASN A 62 19.01 -9.88 23.12
CA ASN A 62 19.90 -10.86 23.75
C ASN A 62 19.17 -11.93 24.60
N GLY A 63 17.86 -11.78 24.86
CA GLY A 63 17.02 -12.73 25.58
C GLY A 63 17.31 -12.82 27.08
N ASN A 64 17.92 -11.81 27.69
CA ASN A 64 18.28 -11.79 29.11
C ASN A 64 17.13 -11.28 30.01
N GLY A 65 16.04 -10.78 29.42
CA GLY A 65 14.87 -10.28 30.15
C GLY A 65 15.00 -8.87 30.72
N VAL A 66 16.01 -8.11 30.32
CA VAL A 66 16.33 -6.76 30.77
C VAL A 66 16.47 -5.87 29.53
N LEU A 67 15.86 -4.69 29.55
CA LEU A 67 16.04 -3.68 28.50
C LEU A 67 17.43 -3.05 28.63
N ASP A 68 18.29 -3.25 27.64
CA ASP A 68 19.53 -2.49 27.51
C ASP A 68 19.31 -1.16 26.76
N ASP A 69 20.14 -0.14 27.02
CA ASP A 69 20.05 1.20 26.36
C ASP A 69 20.10 1.15 24.81
N TRP A 70 20.65 0.07 24.23
CA TRP A 70 20.73 -0.13 22.78
C TRP A 70 19.58 -1.01 22.25
N GLU A 71 18.74 -1.54 23.14
CA GLU A 71 17.59 -2.37 22.83
C GLU A 71 16.28 -1.57 22.75
N ASP A 72 16.18 -0.48 23.50
CA ASP A 72 15.07 0.48 23.56
C ASP A 72 14.89 1.22 22.22
N GLN A 73 13.92 0.78 21.42
CA GLN A 73 13.71 1.27 20.05
C GLN A 73 12.88 2.55 20.01
N ASP A 74 11.93 2.69 20.92
CA ASP A 74 11.01 3.84 20.95
C ASP A 74 11.35 4.88 22.03
N GLY A 75 12.32 4.55 22.91
CA GLY A 75 12.86 5.44 23.93
C GLY A 75 11.93 5.61 25.13
N ASP A 76 10.99 4.69 25.33
CA ASP A 76 10.02 4.76 26.43
C ASP A 76 10.55 4.13 27.73
N GLY A 77 11.65 3.38 27.65
CA GLY A 77 12.31 2.71 28.77
C GLY A 77 11.56 1.50 29.32
N GLU A 78 10.57 0.99 28.60
CA GLU A 78 9.82 -0.23 28.89
C GLU A 78 10.22 -1.36 27.91
N LEU A 79 10.37 -2.59 28.41
CA LEU A 79 10.77 -3.71 27.55
C LEU A 79 9.58 -4.21 26.74
N ASP A 80 9.56 -3.88 25.45
CA ASP A 80 8.48 -4.32 24.57
C ASP A 80 8.67 -5.74 24.04
N ARG A 81 7.63 -6.55 24.21
CA ARG A 81 7.54 -7.95 23.75
C ARG A 81 6.45 -8.07 22.70
N TYR A 82 6.50 -9.14 21.90
CA TYR A 82 5.50 -9.44 20.85
C TYR A 82 5.54 -8.49 19.65
N ILE A 83 6.74 -8.05 19.26
CA ILE A 83 6.94 -7.26 18.04
C ILE A 83 6.89 -8.21 16.85
N LEU A 84 6.20 -7.84 15.78
CA LEU A 84 6.09 -8.62 14.53
C LEU A 84 6.89 -7.96 13.41
N PRO A 85 7.44 -8.75 12.46
CA PRO A 85 8.08 -8.16 11.30
C PRO A 85 7.03 -7.34 10.56
N SER A 86 7.42 -6.13 10.15
CA SER A 86 6.51 -5.17 9.57
C SER A 86 7.00 -4.83 8.16
N PRO A 87 6.12 -4.90 7.15
CA PRO A 87 6.52 -4.48 5.82
C PRO A 87 6.92 -3.00 5.84
N PRO A 88 7.78 -2.56 4.91
CA PRO A 88 8.05 -1.16 4.69
C PRO A 88 6.73 -0.38 4.52
N PRO A 89 6.61 0.85 5.02
CA PRO A 89 5.38 1.63 4.95
C PRO A 89 5.02 1.94 3.49
N SER A 90 3.75 2.18 3.20
CA SER A 90 3.34 2.66 1.87
C SER A 90 3.99 4.02 1.57
N PRO A 91 4.55 4.25 0.36
CA PRO A 91 5.11 5.55 0.03
C PRO A 91 4.02 6.62 -0.07
N ARG A 92 4.40 7.88 0.09
CA ARG A 92 3.48 9.01 -0.10
C ARG A 92 3.16 9.14 -1.58
N LEU A 93 1.88 9.03 -1.93
CA LEU A 93 1.41 9.02 -3.32
C LEU A 93 0.74 10.36 -3.67
N HIS A 94 1.23 11.00 -4.73
CA HIS A 94 0.60 12.14 -5.39
C HIS A 94 0.19 11.73 -6.81
N ILE A 95 -0.98 12.15 -7.27
CA ILE A 95 -1.47 11.80 -8.61
C ILE A 95 -1.94 13.06 -9.32
N GLU A 96 -1.32 13.35 -10.45
CA GLU A 96 -1.82 14.34 -11.40
C GLU A 96 -2.64 13.64 -12.48
N VAL A 97 -3.73 14.27 -12.89
CA VAL A 97 -4.65 13.70 -13.87
C VAL A 97 -4.73 14.63 -15.07
N ASP A 98 -4.61 14.03 -16.24
CA ASP A 98 -4.86 14.68 -17.52
C ASP A 98 -5.89 13.83 -18.30
N ALA A 99 -6.31 14.32 -19.45
CA ALA A 99 -7.33 13.67 -20.24
C ALA A 99 -6.90 12.26 -20.69
N GLY A 100 -7.61 11.25 -20.19
CA GLY A 100 -7.29 9.85 -20.46
C GLY A 100 -5.94 9.38 -19.91
N LYS A 101 -5.30 10.13 -19.00
CA LYS A 101 -4.00 9.79 -18.40
C LYS A 101 -3.95 10.13 -16.91
N ALA A 102 -3.42 9.21 -16.10
CA ALA A 102 -3.03 9.50 -14.72
C ALA A 102 -1.53 9.35 -14.59
N VAL A 103 -0.89 10.32 -13.95
CA VAL A 103 0.53 10.31 -13.64
C VAL A 103 0.69 10.20 -12.14
N LEU A 104 1.22 9.06 -11.70
CA LEU A 104 1.48 8.75 -10.31
C LEU A 104 2.91 9.18 -9.96
N TYR A 105 3.07 9.85 -8.83
CA TYR A 105 4.34 10.23 -8.25
C TYR A 105 4.41 9.72 -6.81
N TRP A 106 5.54 9.14 -6.42
CA TRP A 106 5.73 8.72 -5.03
C TRP A 106 7.14 9.02 -4.50
N ASP A 107 7.21 9.14 -3.17
CA ASP A 107 8.46 9.36 -2.45
C ASP A 107 9.25 8.06 -2.24
N ASN A 108 10.46 8.18 -1.69
CA ASN A 108 11.33 7.05 -1.38
C ASN A 108 11.36 6.74 0.13
N SER A 109 10.37 7.20 0.89
CA SER A 109 10.29 6.96 2.34
C SER A 109 10.41 5.49 2.76
N PRO A 110 9.92 4.48 1.99
CA PRO A 110 10.02 3.10 2.41
C PRO A 110 11.43 2.50 2.23
N GLU A 111 12.30 3.11 1.43
CA GLU A 111 13.65 2.59 1.15
C GLU A 111 14.59 2.68 2.36
N ASP A 112 14.32 3.62 3.26
CA ASP A 112 15.10 3.86 4.47
C ASP A 112 14.45 3.29 5.73
N PHE A 113 13.30 2.60 5.59
CA PHE A 113 12.62 1.97 6.71
C PHE A 113 13.42 0.79 7.25
N GLU A 114 13.58 0.74 8.57
CA GLU A 114 14.22 -0.36 9.29
C GLU A 114 13.15 -1.21 9.95
N ASP A 115 13.17 -2.52 9.67
CA ASP A 115 12.19 -3.45 10.27
C ASP A 115 12.41 -3.55 11.80
N PRO A 116 11.33 -3.42 12.62
CA PRO A 116 11.44 -3.40 14.09
C PRO A 116 12.09 -4.63 14.72
N ILE A 117 12.04 -5.80 14.06
CA ILE A 117 12.67 -7.01 14.59
C ILE A 117 14.11 -7.13 14.09
N SER A 118 14.29 -7.04 12.78
CA SER A 118 15.57 -7.38 12.15
C SER A 118 16.58 -6.24 12.20
N ARG A 119 16.13 -5.00 12.46
CA ARG A 119 16.92 -3.76 12.43
C ARG A 119 17.69 -3.57 11.11
N LYS A 120 17.13 -4.11 10.04
CA LYS A 120 17.69 -4.04 8.69
C LYS A 120 16.76 -3.27 7.79
N LYS A 121 17.37 -2.56 6.84
CA LYS A 121 16.67 -2.00 5.68
C LYS A 121 16.45 -3.12 4.67
N ASP A 122 15.29 -3.75 4.73
CA ASP A 122 14.92 -4.92 3.94
C ASP A 122 13.96 -4.58 2.78
N PHE A 123 13.79 -3.29 2.46
CA PHE A 123 13.04 -2.86 1.29
C PHE A 123 13.57 -3.50 0.00
N GLU A 124 12.67 -4.10 -0.79
CA GLU A 124 12.98 -4.76 -2.06
C GLU A 124 12.47 -3.96 -3.26
N GLY A 125 11.25 -3.45 -3.21
CA GLY A 125 10.65 -2.80 -4.37
C GLY A 125 9.26 -2.22 -4.19
N TYR A 126 8.68 -1.79 -5.32
CA TYR A 126 7.34 -1.20 -5.40
C TYR A 126 6.38 -2.02 -6.26
N ARG A 127 5.11 -2.07 -5.88
CA ARG A 127 4.01 -2.59 -6.71
C ARG A 127 2.99 -1.49 -6.96
N ILE A 128 2.59 -1.35 -8.22
CA ILE A 128 1.66 -0.30 -8.66
C ILE A 128 0.33 -0.96 -9.00
N TYR A 129 -0.75 -0.49 -8.39
CA TYR A 129 -2.08 -1.04 -8.58
C TYR A 129 -3.08 -0.02 -9.11
N ALA A 130 -4.04 -0.51 -9.88
CA ALA A 130 -5.26 0.20 -10.21
C ALA A 130 -6.50 -0.68 -10.04
N ARG A 131 -7.64 -0.09 -9.73
CA ARG A 131 -8.90 -0.84 -9.61
C ARG A 131 -9.44 -1.27 -10.97
N ARG A 132 -10.00 -2.49 -11.05
CA ARG A 132 -10.53 -3.06 -12.31
C ARG A 132 -11.75 -2.29 -12.84
N LYS A 133 -11.75 -2.06 -14.15
CA LYS A 133 -12.80 -1.33 -14.89
C LYS A 133 -14.08 -2.16 -15.14
N THR A 134 -14.04 -3.49 -15.06
CA THR A 134 -15.17 -4.36 -15.43
C THR A 134 -15.46 -5.49 -14.44
N SER A 135 -16.76 -5.73 -14.25
CA SER A 135 -17.45 -6.79 -13.50
C SER A 135 -17.73 -6.55 -12.01
N GLY A 136 -19.02 -6.51 -11.69
CA GLY A 136 -19.61 -6.21 -10.39
C GLY A 136 -19.46 -7.30 -9.33
N ILE A 137 -18.30 -7.94 -9.25
CA ILE A 137 -17.94 -8.83 -8.15
C ILE A 137 -16.57 -8.38 -7.64
N ASP A 138 -16.63 -7.74 -6.49
CA ASP A 138 -15.55 -7.32 -5.60
C ASP A 138 -14.45 -6.38 -6.10
N LYS A 139 -14.09 -5.51 -5.16
CA LYS A 139 -13.09 -4.45 -5.18
C LYS A 139 -11.68 -5.03 -5.36
N GLN A 140 -11.40 -5.66 -6.50
CA GLN A 140 -10.08 -6.25 -6.77
C GLN A 140 -9.14 -5.26 -7.46
N TRP A 141 -7.96 -5.13 -6.88
CA TRP A 141 -6.81 -4.44 -7.44
C TRP A 141 -6.27 -5.20 -8.66
N THR A 142 -5.74 -4.46 -9.63
CA THR A 142 -5.01 -4.99 -10.78
C THR A 142 -3.59 -4.47 -10.70
N LEU A 143 -2.62 -5.38 -10.70
CA LEU A 143 -1.20 -5.03 -10.76
C LEU A 143 -0.89 -4.43 -12.13
N LEU A 144 -0.47 -3.17 -12.16
CA LEU A 144 -0.01 -2.47 -13.35
C LEU A 144 1.49 -2.67 -13.59
N GLY A 145 2.27 -2.82 -12.52
CA GLY A 145 3.70 -3.04 -12.59
C GLY A 145 4.29 -3.43 -11.24
N GLN A 146 5.39 -4.19 -11.30
CA GLN A 146 6.23 -4.53 -10.15
C GLN A 146 7.67 -4.25 -10.52
N ILE A 147 8.40 -3.61 -9.60
CA ILE A 147 9.77 -3.17 -9.78
C ILE A 147 10.51 -3.46 -8.49
N ASP A 148 11.75 -3.89 -8.60
CA ASP A 148 12.65 -4.31 -7.52
C ASP A 148 14.07 -3.80 -7.74
N LYS A 149 14.88 -3.92 -6.69
CA LYS A 149 16.33 -3.72 -6.73
C LYS A 149 17.01 -4.78 -7.61
N ILE A 150 18.23 -4.47 -8.05
CA ILE A 150 19.08 -5.42 -8.78
C ILE A 150 20.02 -6.06 -7.73
N ASN A 151 19.63 -7.20 -7.18
CA ASN A 151 20.30 -7.87 -6.06
C ASN A 151 20.16 -9.41 -6.08
N ASP A 152 19.84 -10.01 -7.24
CA ASP A 152 19.57 -11.43 -7.45
C ASP A 152 18.31 -11.96 -6.74
N ILE A 153 17.43 -11.06 -6.30
CA ILE A 153 16.12 -11.37 -5.71
C ILE A 153 15.02 -10.83 -6.63
N GLY A 154 13.97 -11.61 -6.85
CA GLY A 154 12.87 -11.21 -7.72
C GLY A 154 13.23 -11.13 -9.22
N PHE A 155 12.63 -10.15 -9.90
CA PHE A 155 12.76 -9.87 -11.32
C PHE A 155 13.98 -9.01 -11.67
N ASN A 156 14.60 -8.32 -10.70
CA ASN A 156 15.78 -7.48 -10.88
C ASN A 156 15.60 -6.37 -11.94
N SER A 157 14.46 -5.70 -11.88
CA SER A 157 14.01 -4.68 -12.83
C SER A 157 14.84 -3.39 -12.75
N GLY A 158 15.31 -3.06 -11.53
CA GLY A 158 16.00 -1.82 -11.22
C GLY A 158 15.05 -0.65 -11.02
N LEU A 159 15.16 0.02 -9.87
CA LEU A 159 14.31 1.17 -9.52
C LEU A 159 14.50 2.37 -10.46
N ASP A 160 15.61 2.43 -11.20
CA ASP A 160 15.92 3.51 -12.16
C ASP A 160 14.90 3.61 -13.31
N VAL A 161 14.17 2.53 -13.62
CA VAL A 161 13.16 2.52 -14.70
C VAL A 161 11.99 3.45 -14.46
N LEU A 162 11.70 3.78 -13.18
CA LEU A 162 10.64 4.71 -12.79
C LEU A 162 11.17 5.97 -12.13
N ARG A 163 12.49 6.12 -12.04
CA ARG A 163 13.10 7.30 -11.42
C ARG A 163 12.79 8.52 -12.28
N ILE A 164 12.41 9.63 -11.63
CA ILE A 164 12.32 10.92 -12.31
C ILE A 164 13.72 11.30 -12.77
N LYS A 165 13.83 11.73 -14.03
CA LYS A 165 15.10 12.11 -14.64
C LYS A 165 15.05 13.55 -15.14
N ASP A 166 16.17 14.25 -15.07
CA ASP A 166 16.34 15.58 -15.67
C ASP A 166 16.50 15.49 -17.20
N GLU A 167 16.63 16.65 -17.86
CA GLU A 167 16.84 16.73 -19.32
C GLU A 167 18.10 16.02 -19.81
N PHE A 168 19.05 15.72 -18.90
CA PHE A 168 20.31 15.06 -19.18
C PHE A 168 20.28 13.56 -18.82
N GLY A 169 19.14 13.05 -18.33
CA GLY A 169 18.95 11.65 -17.94
C GLY A 169 19.45 11.29 -16.53
N ASN A 170 19.83 12.26 -15.70
CA ASN A 170 20.27 12.02 -14.33
C ASN A 170 19.08 11.92 -13.37
N PRO A 171 19.18 11.15 -12.26
CA PRO A 171 18.15 11.11 -11.23
C PRO A 171 17.81 12.50 -10.70
N SER A 172 16.52 12.82 -10.70
CA SER A 172 15.96 14.09 -10.27
C SER A 172 14.74 13.84 -9.36
N TYR A 173 14.03 14.90 -9.01
CA TYR A 173 12.85 14.87 -8.18
C TYR A 173 11.83 15.92 -8.65
N THR A 174 10.60 15.79 -8.17
CA THR A 174 9.58 16.83 -8.29
C THR A 174 9.00 17.16 -6.92
N ILE A 175 8.45 18.36 -6.77
CA ILE A 175 7.91 18.84 -5.49
C ILE A 175 6.44 19.16 -5.67
N PHE A 176 5.61 18.59 -4.80
CA PHE A 176 4.19 18.95 -4.68
C PHE A 176 3.91 19.40 -3.25
N GLY A 177 3.59 20.68 -3.09
CA GLY A 177 3.41 21.27 -1.77
C GLY A 177 4.72 21.22 -0.94
N PRO A 178 4.71 20.65 0.27
CA PRO A 178 5.91 20.50 1.10
C PRO A 178 6.72 19.22 0.78
N ASP A 179 6.18 18.32 -0.04
CA ASP A 179 6.69 16.96 -0.18
C ASP A 179 7.49 16.77 -1.48
N THR A 180 8.53 15.94 -1.40
CA THR A 180 9.44 15.64 -2.53
C THR A 180 9.22 14.22 -3.04
N PHE A 181 9.14 14.07 -4.35
CA PHE A 181 8.82 12.82 -5.04
C PHE A 181 9.96 12.44 -5.98
N TYR A 182 10.32 11.17 -6.03
CA TYR A 182 11.50 10.66 -6.76
C TYR A 182 11.15 9.72 -7.90
N TYR A 183 9.95 9.15 -7.88
CA TYR A 183 9.48 8.19 -8.87
C TYR A 183 8.24 8.68 -9.59
N LYS A 184 8.07 8.22 -10.83
CA LYS A 184 6.95 8.58 -11.69
C LYS A 184 6.48 7.37 -12.52
N PHE A 185 5.18 7.16 -12.60
CA PHE A 185 4.55 6.18 -13.48
C PHE A 185 3.36 6.78 -14.22
N GLU A 186 3.27 6.51 -15.52
CA GLU A 186 2.21 7.04 -16.37
C GLU A 186 1.25 5.92 -16.78
N ASN A 187 -0.02 6.04 -16.38
CA ASN A 187 -1.09 5.14 -16.80
C ASN A 187 -2.01 5.83 -17.82
N THR A 188 -2.08 5.31 -19.04
CA THR A 188 -2.90 5.87 -20.13
C THR A 188 -4.16 5.03 -20.39
N GLY A 189 -5.15 5.62 -21.06
CA GLY A 189 -6.41 4.95 -21.40
C GLY A 189 -7.42 4.86 -20.26
N ILE A 190 -7.27 5.71 -19.23
CA ILE A 190 -8.26 5.81 -18.14
C ILE A 190 -9.56 6.44 -18.64
N LEU A 191 -10.70 6.06 -18.05
CA LEU A 191 -11.98 6.67 -18.44
C LEU A 191 -12.15 8.02 -17.76
N ASN A 192 -12.67 9.00 -18.51
CA ASN A 192 -13.03 10.31 -17.95
C ASN A 192 -14.26 10.20 -17.05
N GLY A 193 -14.24 10.89 -15.91
CA GLY A 193 -15.40 10.97 -15.01
C GLY A 193 -15.73 9.68 -14.25
N TRP A 194 -14.74 8.91 -13.77
CA TRP A 194 -15.03 7.70 -12.95
C TRP A 194 -14.12 7.59 -11.72
N PRO A 195 -14.37 8.34 -10.63
CA PRO A 195 -13.56 8.28 -9.41
C PRO A 195 -13.53 6.87 -8.80
N ASP A 196 -14.67 6.18 -8.77
CA ASP A 196 -14.76 4.81 -8.23
C ASP A 196 -14.05 3.75 -9.08
N LYS A 197 -13.72 4.06 -10.34
CA LYS A 197 -13.04 3.15 -11.26
C LYS A 197 -11.56 3.48 -11.42
N ASN A 198 -11.19 4.76 -11.34
CA ASN A 198 -9.83 5.23 -11.40
C ASN A 198 -9.29 5.41 -9.98
N VAL A 199 -9.08 4.30 -9.29
CA VAL A 199 -8.44 4.27 -7.97
C VAL A 199 -7.08 3.64 -8.13
N PHE A 200 -6.06 4.31 -7.61
CA PHE A 200 -4.66 3.88 -7.67
C PHE A 200 -4.08 3.72 -6.27
N SER A 201 -3.09 2.84 -6.16
CA SER A 201 -2.26 2.68 -4.97
C SER A 201 -0.86 2.22 -5.38
N VAL A 202 0.14 2.63 -4.61
CA VAL A 202 1.52 2.16 -4.76
C VAL A 202 1.93 1.57 -3.43
N THR A 203 2.35 0.32 -3.40
CA THR A 203 2.83 -0.32 -2.17
C THR A 203 4.32 -0.57 -2.28
N SER A 204 4.93 -0.77 -1.13
CA SER A 204 6.30 -1.23 -0.95
C SER A 204 6.28 -2.65 -0.39
N TYR A 205 7.31 -3.43 -0.71
CA TYR A 205 7.47 -4.78 -0.18
C TYR A 205 8.91 -5.03 0.23
N ASP A 206 9.09 -5.88 1.23
CA ASP A 206 10.39 -6.32 1.68
C ASP A 206 10.91 -7.50 0.87
N THR A 207 12.18 -7.84 1.07
CA THR A 207 12.85 -8.97 0.44
C THR A 207 12.28 -10.33 0.91
N GLY A 208 11.62 -10.35 2.07
CA GLY A 208 11.38 -11.57 2.83
C GLY A 208 12.69 -12.27 3.20
N ASP A 209 12.63 -13.59 3.37
CA ASP A 209 13.84 -14.40 3.61
C ASP A 209 13.77 -15.71 2.80
N PRO A 210 14.42 -15.74 1.62
CA PRO A 210 14.46 -16.92 0.75
C PRO A 210 15.11 -18.14 1.41
N ALA A 211 16.03 -17.96 2.37
CA ALA A 211 16.71 -19.07 3.04
C ALA A 211 15.77 -19.83 3.98
N THR A 212 14.82 -19.10 4.59
CA THR A 212 13.84 -19.67 5.53
C THR A 212 12.47 -19.91 4.89
N GLY A 213 12.30 -19.50 3.62
CA GLY A 213 11.04 -19.58 2.90
C GLY A 213 10.01 -18.57 3.40
N LEU A 214 10.44 -17.56 4.16
CA LEU A 214 9.59 -16.46 4.56
C LEU A 214 9.22 -15.67 3.30
N VAL A 215 7.92 -15.57 3.07
CA VAL A 215 7.39 -14.80 1.96
C VAL A 215 7.57 -13.30 2.24
N SER A 216 7.87 -12.56 1.18
CA SER A 216 7.90 -11.10 1.20
C SER A 216 6.58 -10.53 1.71
N LEU A 217 6.64 -9.58 2.65
CA LEU A 217 5.49 -8.82 3.12
C LEU A 217 5.36 -7.52 2.31
N GLU A 218 4.13 -7.05 2.17
CA GLU A 218 3.77 -5.88 1.39
C GLU A 218 2.90 -4.95 2.24
N SER A 219 3.12 -3.65 2.12
CA SER A 219 2.24 -2.65 2.74
C SER A 219 0.83 -2.67 2.19
N SER A 220 -0.10 -2.11 2.95
CA SER A 220 -1.52 -2.16 2.59
C SER A 220 -1.83 -1.27 1.39
N THR A 221 -2.36 -1.87 0.32
CA THR A 221 -2.97 -1.15 -0.82
C THR A 221 -4.07 -0.15 -0.44
N LEU A 222 -4.58 -0.19 0.80
CA LEU A 222 -5.61 0.72 1.29
C LEU A 222 -5.05 1.99 1.94
N GLU A 223 -3.79 2.00 2.37
CA GLU A 223 -3.17 3.12 3.11
C GLU A 223 -3.05 4.38 2.27
N ASN A 224 -2.51 4.26 1.06
CA ASN A 224 -2.32 5.39 0.14
C ASN A 224 -3.25 5.33 -1.07
N ARG A 225 -4.41 4.69 -0.94
CA ARG A 225 -5.38 4.62 -2.04
C ARG A 225 -5.87 6.03 -2.40
N THR A 226 -5.76 6.39 -3.66
CA THR A 226 -6.20 7.69 -4.16
C THR A 226 -7.13 7.49 -5.34
N ALA A 227 -8.36 7.99 -5.20
CA ALA A 227 -9.35 8.03 -6.28
C ALA A 227 -9.15 9.32 -7.07
N VAL A 228 -9.16 9.23 -8.40
CA VAL A 228 -8.96 10.37 -9.27
C VAL A 228 -10.05 10.50 -10.31
N VAL A 229 -10.43 11.74 -10.62
CA VAL A 229 -11.38 12.06 -11.68
C VAL A 229 -10.62 12.58 -12.87
N ALA A 230 -10.56 11.82 -13.96
CA ALA A 230 -9.99 12.29 -15.20
C ALA A 230 -10.96 13.23 -15.91
N GLY A 231 -10.49 14.43 -16.24
CA GLY A 231 -11.22 15.43 -16.99
C GLY A 231 -11.26 15.12 -18.49
N GLN A 232 -12.00 15.93 -19.24
CA GLN A 232 -12.02 15.89 -20.70
C GLN A 232 -10.82 16.66 -21.26
N ALA A 233 -10.21 16.17 -22.34
CA ALA A 233 -9.15 16.88 -23.04
C ALA A 233 -9.64 18.24 -23.52
N PRO A 234 -8.76 19.26 -23.58
CA PRO A 234 -9.00 20.42 -24.42
C PRO A 234 -9.35 19.94 -25.83
N VAL A 235 -10.44 20.48 -26.37
CA VAL A 235 -10.91 20.11 -27.69
C VAL A 235 -9.87 20.58 -28.73
N GLU A 236 -9.53 19.70 -29.68
CA GLU A 236 -8.56 20.01 -30.74
C GLU A 236 -8.99 21.28 -31.51
N PRO A 237 -8.05 22.10 -32.02
CA PRO A 237 -8.40 23.32 -32.73
C PRO A 237 -9.31 23.05 -33.94
N GLY A 238 -10.60 23.37 -33.82
CA GLY A 238 -11.60 23.18 -34.87
C GLY A 238 -12.71 22.17 -34.55
N GLU A 239 -12.61 21.42 -33.46
CA GLU A 239 -13.75 20.66 -32.92
C GLU A 239 -14.63 21.56 -32.03
N GLU A 240 -15.95 21.34 -32.09
CA GLU A 240 -16.91 22.11 -31.30
C GLU A 240 -16.85 21.66 -29.83
N TRP A 241 -16.72 22.61 -28.90
CA TRP A 241 -16.78 22.32 -27.48
C TRP A 241 -18.20 21.89 -27.09
N VAL A 242 -18.43 20.59 -26.99
CA VAL A 242 -19.74 20.05 -26.63
C VAL A 242 -19.85 19.91 -25.11
N THR A 243 -20.61 20.81 -24.49
CA THR A 243 -21.10 20.63 -23.13
C THR A 243 -22.22 19.60 -23.12
N GLY A 244 -22.16 18.64 -22.20
CA GLY A 244 -23.22 17.64 -22.07
C GLY A 244 -23.42 17.15 -20.65
N VAL A 245 -24.56 16.46 -20.49
CA VAL A 245 -24.98 15.88 -19.21
C VAL A 245 -25.44 14.46 -19.45
N TYR A 246 -24.96 13.52 -18.63
CA TYR A 246 -25.30 12.11 -18.79
C TYR A 246 -25.56 11.40 -17.45
N PRO A 247 -26.68 10.66 -17.32
CA PRO A 247 -27.77 10.55 -18.27
C PRO A 247 -28.70 11.77 -18.16
N ASN A 248 -29.23 12.22 -19.29
CA ASN A 248 -30.20 13.29 -19.37
C ASN A 248 -31.32 12.90 -20.35
N PRO A 249 -32.55 12.58 -19.87
CA PRO A 249 -33.00 12.65 -18.48
C PRO A 249 -32.45 11.51 -17.61
N TYR A 250 -32.26 11.77 -16.30
CA TYR A 250 -31.90 10.74 -15.33
C TYR A 250 -33.15 10.01 -14.80
N HIS A 251 -33.33 8.72 -15.14
CA HIS A 251 -34.53 7.93 -14.82
C HIS A 251 -34.37 7.05 -13.58
N ALA A 252 -33.80 7.57 -12.48
CA ALA A 252 -33.60 6.88 -11.19
C ALA A 252 -32.68 5.62 -11.22
N HIS A 253 -32.25 5.18 -12.40
CA HIS A 253 -31.28 4.13 -12.62
C HIS A 253 -30.50 4.41 -13.92
N ALA A 254 -29.21 4.14 -13.87
CA ALA A 254 -28.31 4.11 -15.01
C ALA A 254 -27.56 2.77 -15.03
N ALA A 255 -27.02 2.37 -16.19
CA ALA A 255 -26.34 1.07 -16.35
C ALA A 255 -25.11 0.88 -15.43
N TRP A 256 -24.64 1.96 -14.82
CA TRP A 256 -23.48 2.00 -13.93
C TRP A 256 -23.81 2.42 -12.50
N ASP A 257 -25.08 2.71 -12.20
CA ASP A 257 -25.48 2.94 -10.83
C ASP A 257 -25.29 1.63 -10.07
N GLY A 258 -24.69 1.72 -8.88
CA GLY A 258 -24.60 0.58 -8.00
C GLY A 258 -25.94 0.28 -7.30
N LEU A 259 -25.92 -0.66 -6.37
CA LEU A 259 -27.12 -1.09 -5.63
C LEU A 259 -27.60 -0.02 -4.63
N GLY A 260 -26.73 0.91 -4.22
CA GLY A 260 -27.02 1.96 -3.26
C GLY A 260 -27.51 3.27 -3.89
N VAL A 261 -28.39 3.99 -3.18
CA VAL A 261 -28.87 5.33 -3.61
C VAL A 261 -27.73 6.36 -3.70
N ARG A 262 -26.66 6.16 -2.93
CA ARG A 262 -25.44 7.00 -2.94
C ARG A 262 -24.51 6.74 -4.12
N GLU A 263 -24.73 5.65 -4.86
CA GLU A 263 -23.92 5.27 -6.02
C GLU A 263 -24.53 5.82 -7.33
N ARG A 264 -25.61 6.62 -7.22
CA ARG A 264 -26.32 7.26 -8.32
C ARG A 264 -25.69 8.59 -8.67
N MET A 265 -25.30 8.76 -9.93
CA MET A 265 -24.56 9.95 -10.37
C MET A 265 -25.08 10.52 -11.68
N ILE A 266 -25.04 11.85 -11.78
CA ILE A 266 -25.24 12.60 -13.03
C ILE A 266 -23.92 13.28 -13.35
N TRP A 267 -23.42 13.05 -14.56
CA TRP A 267 -22.15 13.58 -15.05
C TRP A 267 -22.37 14.83 -15.87
N PHE A 268 -21.57 15.86 -15.60
CA PHE A 268 -21.45 17.05 -16.43
C PHE A 268 -20.07 17.01 -17.07
N TYR A 269 -20.00 17.15 -18.39
CA TYR A 269 -18.74 17.17 -19.13
C TYR A 269 -18.70 18.34 -20.09
N GLY A 270 -17.48 18.78 -20.45
CA GLY A 270 -17.28 19.96 -21.27
C GLY A 270 -17.88 21.22 -20.63
N LEU A 271 -17.73 21.43 -19.32
CA LEU A 271 -18.17 22.68 -18.69
C LEU A 271 -17.16 23.80 -18.97
N PRO A 272 -17.61 25.02 -19.28
CA PRO A 272 -16.73 26.20 -19.31
C PRO A 272 -16.05 26.43 -17.95
N PRO A 273 -14.89 27.13 -17.90
CA PRO A 273 -14.15 27.37 -16.65
C PRO A 273 -15.01 27.98 -15.54
N LYS A 274 -16.02 28.78 -15.89
CA LYS A 274 -17.04 29.29 -14.97
C LYS A 274 -18.41 29.04 -15.54
N ALA A 275 -19.25 28.31 -14.80
CA ALA A 275 -20.58 27.95 -15.25
C ALA A 275 -21.57 27.82 -14.08
N THR A 276 -22.85 28.09 -14.33
CA THR A 276 -23.92 27.78 -13.37
C THR A 276 -24.74 26.62 -13.92
N ILE A 277 -24.77 25.53 -13.18
CA ILE A 277 -25.52 24.32 -13.50
C ILE A 277 -26.85 24.38 -12.76
N ARG A 278 -27.96 24.19 -13.48
CA ARG A 278 -29.31 24.11 -12.90
C ARG A 278 -29.94 22.78 -13.26
N ILE A 279 -30.36 22.03 -12.23
CA ILE A 279 -30.95 20.70 -12.36
C ILE A 279 -32.45 20.84 -12.11
N PHE A 280 -33.27 20.33 -13.03
CA PHE A 280 -34.72 20.40 -12.96
C PHE A 280 -35.34 19.00 -12.97
N THR A 281 -36.56 18.88 -12.42
CA THR A 281 -37.42 17.72 -12.65
C THR A 281 -37.93 17.73 -14.10
N ILE A 282 -38.48 16.61 -14.57
CA ILE A 282 -39.18 16.55 -15.88
C ILE A 282 -40.38 17.50 -15.96
N ALA A 283 -40.92 17.95 -14.82
CA ALA A 283 -41.99 18.93 -14.73
C ALA A 283 -41.49 20.39 -14.74
N GLY A 284 -40.17 20.62 -14.80
CA GLY A 284 -39.56 21.94 -14.79
C GLY A 284 -39.34 22.56 -13.41
N GLU A 285 -39.51 21.79 -12.33
CA GLU A 285 -39.23 22.27 -10.98
C GLU A 285 -37.72 22.27 -10.72
N LEU A 286 -37.18 23.38 -10.21
CA LEU A 286 -35.76 23.49 -9.88
C LEU A 286 -35.42 22.63 -8.66
N ILE A 287 -34.51 21.67 -8.84
CA ILE A 287 -34.01 20.78 -7.78
C ILE A 287 -32.78 21.38 -7.12
N LYS A 288 -31.81 21.83 -7.94
CA LYS A 288 -30.50 22.28 -7.45
C LYS A 288 -29.84 23.26 -8.42
N THR A 289 -29.14 24.24 -7.85
CA THR A 289 -28.19 25.10 -8.57
C THR A 289 -26.79 24.82 -8.04
N ILE A 290 -25.81 24.69 -8.93
CA ILE A 290 -24.40 24.48 -8.62
C ILE A 290 -23.59 25.53 -9.37
N ASP A 291 -22.74 26.26 -8.66
CA ASP A 291 -21.77 27.16 -9.27
C ASP A 291 -20.46 26.40 -9.45
N HIS A 292 -20.02 26.30 -10.70
CA HIS A 292 -18.79 25.64 -11.12
C HIS A 292 -17.72 26.69 -11.40
N ASP A 293 -16.56 26.53 -10.75
CA ASP A 293 -15.34 27.29 -11.00
C ASP A 293 -14.17 26.31 -11.09
N ALA A 294 -13.58 26.20 -12.28
CA ALA A 294 -12.51 25.26 -12.59
C ALA A 294 -11.26 25.45 -11.71
N ASP A 295 -11.00 26.66 -11.23
CA ASP A 295 -9.83 26.95 -10.38
C ASP A 295 -9.96 26.32 -8.98
N THR A 296 -11.18 26.00 -8.56
CA THR A 296 -11.50 25.46 -7.22
C THR A 296 -12.07 24.06 -7.25
N TYR A 297 -12.29 23.51 -8.45
CA TYR A 297 -12.93 22.22 -8.64
C TYR A 297 -11.88 21.09 -8.65
N ASN A 298 -11.94 20.21 -7.66
CA ASN A 298 -11.00 19.09 -7.49
C ASN A 298 -11.52 17.74 -8.00
N GLY A 299 -12.54 17.74 -8.88
CA GLY A 299 -13.18 16.50 -9.37
C GLY A 299 -14.34 16.04 -8.50
#